data_AF-A0A850S2B4-F1
#
_entry.id   AF-A0A850S2B4-F1
#
_cell.length_a   1.000
_cell.length_b   1.000
_cell.length_c   1.000
_cell.angle_alpha   90.00
_cell.angle_beta   90.00
_cell.angle_gamma   90.00
#
_symmetry.space_group_name_H-M   'P 1'
#
loop_
_entity.id
_entity.type
_entity.pdbx_description
1 polymer ?
#
loop_
_entity_poly.entity_id
_entity_poly.type
_entity_poly.pdbx_seq_one_letter_code
_entity_poly.pdbx_strand_id
1 'polypeptide(L)'
;MSGAAVQNPQTSTGEDGGGSGVTIEMRAGGTGEVDFGVAWLAFVKSAESLLELRSKQHRHLKEFDGFQQAVLKIVRDKKFVSDLSEGWIDLKGKESEDVANALLLEVELFPKAAAVAAQGSPKRLPGWVRRLLGGASTVAGSVKDILEDLAPYTKNGITLFKELMDISKEF
;
A
#
# COMPACT_ATOMS: atom_id res chain seq x y z
N MET A 1 30.63 -51.61 28.47
CA MET A 1 30.10 -52.52 27.45
C MET A 1 28.64 -52.20 27.23
N SER A 2 28.23 -52.05 25.97
CA SER A 2 26.90 -52.25 25.35
C SER A 2 25.64 -51.94 26.20
N GLY A 3 24.63 -51.21 25.71
CA GLY A 3 24.25 -50.95 24.34
C GLY A 3 22.93 -50.18 24.29
N ALA A 4 22.51 -49.90 23.07
CA ALA A 4 21.50 -48.94 22.69
C ALA A 4 20.04 -49.41 22.84
N ALA A 5 19.16 -48.40 22.68
CA ALA A 5 17.98 -48.40 21.81
C ALA A 5 16.56 -48.50 22.42
N VAL A 6 15.83 -47.38 22.28
CA VAL A 6 14.49 -47.18 21.69
C VAL A 6 13.29 -47.90 22.33
N GLN A 7 12.29 -47.12 22.79
CA GLN A 7 10.90 -47.10 22.28
C GLN A 7 10.01 -46.12 23.10
N ASN A 8 9.47 -45.11 22.41
CA ASN A 8 8.16 -44.46 22.69
C ASN A 8 7.03 -45.40 22.19
N PRO A 9 5.70 -45.17 22.38
CA PRO A 9 5.00 -43.95 22.81
C PRO A 9 3.81 -44.18 23.79
N GLN A 10 3.25 -43.11 24.37
CA GLN A 10 1.79 -43.03 24.57
C GLN A 10 1.27 -41.60 24.33
N THR A 11 0.19 -41.59 23.55
CA THR A 11 -0.66 -40.51 23.07
C THR A 11 -1.48 -39.85 24.19
N SER A 12 -1.65 -38.52 24.12
CA SER A 12 -2.85 -37.86 24.63
C SER A 12 -3.39 -36.89 23.57
N THR A 13 -4.50 -37.29 22.99
CA THR A 13 -5.41 -36.49 22.16
C THR A 13 -6.12 -35.48 23.06
N GLY A 14 -6.20 -34.22 22.64
CA GLY A 14 -6.94 -33.16 23.31
C GLY A 14 -7.24 -32.04 22.30
N GLU A 15 -8.53 -31.88 22.01
CA GLU A 15 -9.13 -31.12 20.92
C GLU A 15 -8.97 -29.60 20.99
N ASP A 16 -8.99 -29.02 19.79
CA ASP A 16 -9.70 -27.82 19.33
C ASP A 16 -9.64 -26.52 20.13
N GLY A 17 -9.02 -25.53 19.48
CA GLY A 17 -9.25 -24.12 19.70
C GLY A 17 -8.81 -23.35 18.47
N GLY A 18 -9.73 -23.18 17.51
CA GLY A 18 -9.51 -22.47 16.25
C GLY A 18 -8.94 -21.06 16.45
N GLY A 19 -7.65 -20.91 16.20
CA GLY A 19 -7.02 -19.65 15.87
C GLY A 19 -6.73 -19.66 14.38
N SER A 20 -7.44 -18.81 13.63
CA SER A 20 -7.23 -18.56 12.20
C SER A 20 -5.82 -18.02 11.96
N GLY A 21 -4.83 -18.92 11.96
CA GLY A 21 -3.50 -18.69 11.45
C GLY A 21 -3.61 -18.56 9.94
N VAL A 22 -3.61 -17.32 9.45
CA VAL A 22 -3.26 -17.07 8.05
C VAL A 22 -1.78 -17.40 7.92
N THR A 23 -1.49 -18.66 7.62
CA THR A 23 -0.18 -19.08 7.13
C THR A 23 0.00 -18.41 5.78
N ILE A 24 0.76 -17.31 5.76
CA ILE A 24 1.29 -16.75 4.53
C ILE A 24 2.33 -17.75 4.06
N GLU A 25 1.95 -18.63 3.13
CA GLU A 25 2.91 -19.44 2.39
C GLU A 25 3.85 -18.49 1.64
N MET A 26 5.02 -18.25 2.23
CA MET A 26 6.16 -17.68 1.53
C MET A 26 6.58 -18.71 0.48
N ARG A 27 6.06 -18.53 -0.73
CA ARG A 27 6.44 -19.32 -1.89
C ARG A 27 7.90 -18.99 -2.21
N ALA A 28 8.79 -19.89 -1.81
CA ALA A 28 10.20 -19.85 -2.19
C ALA A 28 10.31 -20.12 -3.70
N GLY A 29 10.77 -19.12 -4.46
CA GLY A 29 11.10 -19.27 -5.88
C GLY A 29 10.99 -17.96 -6.66
N GLY A 30 12.09 -17.22 -6.75
CA GLY A 30 12.24 -15.98 -7.51
C GLY A 30 12.96 -14.95 -6.65
N THR A 31 13.95 -14.25 -7.21
CA THR A 31 14.63 -13.10 -6.58
C THR A 31 13.64 -12.22 -5.82
N GLY A 32 14.00 -11.68 -4.65
CA GLY A 32 13.13 -10.90 -3.75
C GLY A 32 12.63 -9.57 -4.32
N GLU A 33 12.02 -9.64 -5.49
CA GLU A 33 11.42 -8.57 -6.25
C GLU A 33 10.09 -8.22 -5.59
N VAL A 34 9.94 -6.97 -5.19
CA VAL A 34 8.75 -6.53 -4.50
C VAL A 34 7.59 -6.47 -5.49
N ASP A 35 6.47 -7.08 -5.12
CA ASP A 35 5.23 -7.02 -5.86
C ASP A 35 4.69 -5.58 -5.84
N PHE A 36 4.55 -4.96 -7.01
CA PHE A 36 4.11 -3.57 -7.14
C PHE A 36 2.70 -3.34 -6.57
N GLY A 37 1.80 -4.33 -6.69
CA GLY A 37 0.47 -4.26 -6.11
C GLY A 37 0.52 -4.27 -4.58
N VAL A 38 1.43 -5.04 -3.98
CA VAL A 38 1.67 -5.01 -2.53
C VAL A 38 2.23 -3.65 -2.09
N ALA A 39 3.21 -3.11 -2.81
CA ALA A 39 3.76 -1.78 -2.54
C ALA A 39 2.68 -0.69 -2.65
N TRP A 40 1.84 -0.76 -3.69
CA TRP A 40 0.71 0.14 -3.90
C TRP A 40 -0.29 0.10 -2.74
N LEU A 41 -0.67 -1.08 -2.27
CA LEU A 41 -1.61 -1.20 -1.14
C LEU A 41 -1.03 -0.63 0.15
N ALA A 42 0.27 -0.79 0.39
CA ALA A 42 0.96 -0.16 1.52
C ALA A 42 0.94 1.38 1.40
N PHE A 43 1.23 1.90 0.20
CA PHE A 43 1.12 3.31 -0.13
C PHE A 43 -0.30 3.87 0.15
N VAL A 44 -1.34 3.23 -0.39
CA VAL A 44 -2.74 3.63 -0.19
C VAL A 44 -3.13 3.63 1.29
N LYS A 45 -2.68 2.64 2.06
CA LYS A 45 -2.94 2.57 3.51
C LYS A 45 -2.30 3.73 4.27
N SER A 46 -1.07 4.10 3.93
CA SER A 46 -0.40 5.26 4.52
C SER A 46 -1.11 6.57 4.14
N ALA A 47 -1.52 6.72 2.88
CA ALA A 47 -2.29 7.89 2.43
C ALA A 47 -3.65 7.99 3.14
N GLU A 48 -4.40 6.90 3.29
CA GLU A 48 -5.66 6.87 4.08
C GLU A 48 -5.43 7.37 5.51
N SER A 49 -4.37 6.93 6.18
CA SER A 49 -4.06 7.37 7.53
C SER A 49 -3.84 8.90 7.60
N LEU A 50 -3.21 9.48 6.58
CA LEU A 50 -3.02 10.93 6.47
C LEU A 50 -4.34 11.66 6.20
N LEU A 51 -5.19 11.11 5.34
CA LEU A 51 -6.52 11.65 5.04
C LEU A 51 -7.39 11.66 6.30
N GLU A 52 -7.44 10.56 7.05
CA GLU A 52 -8.17 10.49 8.32
C GLU A 52 -7.68 11.50 9.35
N LEU A 53 -6.35 11.65 9.47
CA LEU A 53 -5.75 12.66 10.34
C LEU A 53 -6.16 14.08 9.90
N ARG A 54 -6.21 14.32 8.58
CA ARG A 54 -6.60 15.62 8.02
C ARG A 54 -8.09 15.92 8.26
N SER A 55 -8.99 14.97 8.00
CA SER A 55 -10.43 15.14 8.24
C SER A 55 -10.78 15.34 9.71
N LYS A 56 -10.01 14.74 10.64
CA LYS A 56 -10.14 15.02 12.08
C LYS A 56 -9.77 16.45 12.45
N GLN A 57 -8.82 17.05 11.73
CA GLN A 57 -8.36 18.44 11.95
C GLN A 57 -9.29 19.48 11.31
N HIS A 58 -9.97 19.12 10.22
CA HIS A 58 -10.74 20.05 9.39
C HIS A 58 -12.16 19.55 9.17
N ARG A 59 -13.13 20.13 9.90
CA ARG A 59 -14.53 19.66 9.89
C ARG A 59 -15.18 19.69 8.51
N HIS A 60 -14.84 20.64 7.65
CA HIS A 60 -15.42 20.76 6.30
C HIS A 60 -14.98 19.61 5.38
N LEU A 61 -13.82 18.99 5.63
CA LEU A 61 -13.39 17.81 4.86
C LEU A 61 -14.29 16.60 5.08
N LYS A 62 -15.09 16.58 6.18
CA LYS A 62 -16.06 15.52 6.42
C LYS A 62 -17.15 15.44 5.35
N GLU A 63 -17.43 16.55 4.65
CA GLU A 63 -18.37 16.54 3.52
C GLU A 63 -17.86 15.68 2.35
N PHE A 64 -16.54 15.44 2.29
CA PHE A 64 -15.90 14.59 1.31
C PHE A 64 -15.70 13.15 1.78
N ASP A 65 -16.15 12.76 2.98
CA ASP A 65 -15.93 11.40 3.52
C ASP A 65 -16.51 10.32 2.59
N GLY A 66 -17.70 10.56 2.00
CA GLY A 66 -18.30 9.64 1.04
C GLY A 66 -17.44 9.47 -0.23
N PHE A 67 -16.86 10.56 -0.72
CA PHE A 67 -15.94 10.55 -1.86
C PHE A 67 -14.64 9.80 -1.51
N GLN A 68 -14.04 10.11 -0.35
CA GLN A 68 -12.86 9.43 0.17
C GLN A 68 -13.06 7.91 0.21
N GLN A 69 -14.16 7.43 0.80
CA GLN A 69 -14.44 6.00 0.92
C GLN A 69 -14.63 5.33 -0.44
N ALA A 70 -15.35 5.98 -1.36
CA ALA A 70 -15.55 5.45 -2.71
C ALA A 70 -14.23 5.31 -3.46
N VAL A 71 -13.36 6.31 -3.40
CA VAL A 71 -12.06 6.29 -4.05
C VAL A 71 -11.13 5.24 -3.43
N LEU A 72 -11.04 5.18 -2.10
CA LEU A 72 -10.24 4.17 -1.40
C LEU A 72 -10.70 2.73 -1.72
N LYS A 73 -12.01 2.52 -1.88
CA LYS A 73 -12.54 1.23 -2.33
C LYS A 73 -12.07 0.88 -3.74
N ILE A 74 -12.08 1.83 -4.67
CA ILE A 74 -11.64 1.62 -6.06
C ILE A 74 -10.15 1.25 -6.09
N VAL A 75 -9.27 2.04 -5.46
CA VAL A 75 -7.81 1.82 -5.57
C VAL A 75 -7.29 0.62 -4.77
N ARG A 76 -8.15 -0.01 -3.97
CA ARG A 76 -7.89 -1.28 -3.26
C ARG A 76 -8.58 -2.47 -3.92
N ASP A 77 -9.43 -2.22 -4.90
CA ASP A 77 -10.20 -3.27 -5.56
C ASP A 77 -9.25 -4.28 -6.20
N LYS A 78 -9.59 -5.57 -6.11
CA LYS A 78 -8.74 -6.63 -6.63
C LYS A 78 -8.47 -6.47 -8.13
N LYS A 79 -9.49 -6.04 -8.89
CA LYS A 79 -9.34 -5.79 -10.32
C LYS A 79 -8.38 -4.63 -10.55
N PHE A 80 -8.54 -3.53 -9.82
CA PHE A 80 -7.64 -2.38 -9.91
C PHE A 80 -6.19 -2.78 -9.67
N VAL A 81 -5.91 -3.52 -8.60
CA VAL A 81 -4.54 -3.93 -8.24
C VAL A 81 -3.97 -4.91 -9.26
N SER A 82 -4.77 -5.82 -9.80
CA SER A 82 -4.35 -6.73 -10.88
C SER A 82 -3.94 -5.96 -12.12
N ASP A 83 -4.81 -5.07 -12.61
CA ASP A 83 -4.54 -4.25 -13.80
C ASP A 83 -3.28 -3.38 -13.60
N LEU A 84 -3.05 -2.88 -12.37
CA LEU A 84 -1.87 -2.09 -12.04
C LEU A 84 -0.59 -2.92 -12.06
N SER A 85 -0.62 -4.13 -11.49
CA SER A 85 0.52 -5.05 -11.53
C SER A 85 0.84 -5.53 -12.94
N GLU A 86 -0.16 -5.73 -13.79
CA GLU A 86 0.01 -6.05 -15.22
C GLU A 86 0.70 -4.89 -15.94
N GLY A 87 0.24 -3.65 -15.76
CA GLY A 87 0.89 -2.47 -16.34
C GLY A 87 2.34 -2.30 -15.88
N TRP A 88 2.65 -2.65 -14.64
CA TRP A 88 4.02 -2.67 -14.12
C TRP A 88 4.91 -3.73 -14.77
N ILE A 89 4.38 -4.95 -15.01
CA ILE A 89 5.11 -6.00 -15.73
C ILE A 89 5.39 -5.55 -17.16
N ASP A 90 4.41 -4.95 -17.83
CA ASP A 90 4.57 -4.41 -19.17
C ASP A 90 5.61 -3.29 -19.23
N LEU A 91 5.63 -2.39 -18.25
CA LEU A 91 6.65 -1.33 -18.13
C LEU A 91 8.05 -1.94 -18.09
N LYS A 92 8.29 -2.92 -17.20
CA LYS A 92 9.60 -3.59 -17.08
C LYS A 92 10.00 -4.32 -18.37
N GLY A 93 9.03 -4.74 -19.19
CA GLY A 93 9.29 -5.38 -20.47
C GLY A 93 9.57 -4.41 -21.64
N LYS A 94 9.16 -3.14 -21.52
CA LYS A 94 9.22 -2.13 -22.60
C LYS A 94 10.28 -1.04 -22.36
N GLU A 95 10.42 -0.59 -21.11
CA GLU A 95 11.17 0.61 -20.72
C GLU A 95 12.51 0.30 -20.03
N SER A 96 13.32 1.35 -19.79
CA SER A 96 14.54 1.25 -18.99
C SER A 96 14.22 0.76 -17.57
N GLU A 97 14.86 -0.32 -17.15
CA GLU A 97 14.79 -0.91 -15.80
C GLU A 97 14.95 0.14 -14.68
N ASP A 98 15.72 1.21 -14.95
CA ASP A 98 15.91 2.34 -14.04
C ASP A 98 14.64 3.13 -13.76
N VAL A 99 13.80 3.37 -14.78
CA VAL A 99 12.54 4.12 -14.63
C VAL A 99 11.54 3.31 -13.81
N ALA A 100 11.44 2.01 -14.11
CA ALA A 100 10.63 1.11 -13.32
C ALA A 100 11.10 1.11 -11.86
N ASN A 101 12.38 0.84 -11.61
CA ASN A 101 12.94 0.81 -10.26
C ASN A 101 12.73 2.13 -9.50
N ALA A 102 12.89 3.28 -10.16
CA ALA A 102 12.61 4.58 -9.56
C ALA A 102 11.14 4.73 -9.15
N LEU A 103 10.20 4.30 -9.99
CA LEU A 103 8.77 4.33 -9.67
C LEU A 103 8.43 3.43 -8.47
N LEU A 104 8.94 2.20 -8.45
CA LEU A 104 8.73 1.28 -7.32
C LEU A 104 9.28 1.87 -6.02
N LEU A 105 10.48 2.45 -6.06
CA LEU A 105 11.06 3.14 -4.89
C LEU A 105 10.18 4.29 -4.42
N GLU A 106 9.60 5.09 -5.33
CA GLU A 106 8.71 6.19 -4.95
C GLU A 106 7.50 5.69 -4.14
N VAL A 107 6.86 4.61 -4.62
CA VAL A 107 5.70 3.98 -3.99
C VAL A 107 6.08 3.37 -2.64
N GLU A 108 7.22 2.67 -2.54
CA GLU A 108 7.68 2.02 -1.31
C GLU A 108 8.20 2.96 -0.22
N LEU A 109 8.86 4.04 -0.62
CA LEU A 109 9.46 4.99 0.30
C LEU A 109 8.41 5.88 0.97
N PHE A 110 7.28 6.09 0.31
CA PHE A 110 6.22 6.94 0.85
C PHE A 110 5.70 6.47 2.24
N PRO A 111 5.30 5.20 2.43
CA PRO A 111 4.93 4.67 3.75
C PRO A 111 5.98 4.91 4.83
N LYS A 112 7.26 4.74 4.49
CA LYS A 112 8.39 4.95 5.41
C LYS A 112 8.49 6.42 5.82
N ALA A 113 8.39 7.34 4.85
CA ALA A 113 8.39 8.78 5.12
C ALA A 113 7.21 9.20 6.01
N ALA A 114 6.03 8.64 5.78
CA ALA A 114 4.85 8.90 6.60
C ALA A 114 5.02 8.41 8.05
N ALA A 115 5.58 7.21 8.24
CA ALA A 115 5.86 6.67 9.56
C ALA A 115 6.87 7.51 10.35
N VAL A 116 7.95 7.97 9.70
CA VAL A 116 8.96 8.84 10.33
C VAL A 116 8.34 10.18 10.76
N ALA A 117 7.53 10.79 9.91
CA ALA A 117 6.86 12.05 10.23
C ALA A 117 5.89 11.93 11.41
N ALA A 118 5.20 10.78 11.53
CA ALA A 118 4.28 10.51 12.63
C ALA A 118 4.97 10.36 14.00
N GLN A 119 6.26 10.03 14.04
CA GLN A 119 7.05 9.91 15.28
C GLN A 119 7.53 11.28 15.82
N GLY A 120 7.37 12.37 15.05
CA GLY A 120 7.75 13.72 15.46
C GLY A 120 6.87 14.32 16.57
N SER A 121 7.46 15.21 17.39
CA SER A 121 6.79 15.89 18.52
C SER A 121 5.46 16.59 18.15
N PRO A 122 4.37 16.37 18.90
CA PRO A 122 3.00 16.74 18.52
C PRO A 122 2.61 18.20 18.83
N LYS A 123 3.55 19.10 19.15
CA LYS A 123 3.23 20.39 19.78
C LYS A 123 2.68 21.50 18.86
N ARG A 124 2.59 21.31 17.54
CA ARG A 124 1.86 22.20 16.60
C ARG A 124 1.22 21.38 15.48
N LEU A 125 0.01 21.76 15.08
CA LEU A 125 -0.72 21.15 13.96
C LEU A 125 0.17 21.08 12.70
N PRO A 126 0.17 19.97 11.96
CA PRO A 126 1.40 19.57 11.33
C PRO A 126 1.35 19.91 9.85
N GLY A 127 2.04 20.98 9.45
CA GLY A 127 2.31 21.25 8.04
C GLY A 127 2.94 20.07 7.30
N TRP A 128 3.47 19.08 8.04
CA TRP A 128 3.93 17.80 7.49
C TRP A 128 2.81 16.94 6.90
N VAL A 129 1.58 16.92 7.47
CA VAL A 129 0.47 16.11 6.90
C VAL A 129 0.11 16.66 5.51
N ARG A 130 -0.06 17.98 5.40
CA ARG A 130 -0.30 18.66 4.12
C ARG A 130 0.82 18.37 3.11
N ARG A 131 2.08 18.44 3.56
CA ARG A 131 3.25 18.14 2.72
C ARG A 131 3.24 16.69 2.24
N LEU A 132 2.94 15.73 3.11
CA LEU A 132 2.88 14.32 2.74
C LEU A 132 1.70 14.00 1.83
N LEU A 133 0.52 14.61 2.03
CA LEU A 133 -0.58 14.50 1.07
C LEU A 133 -0.19 15.06 -0.30
N GLY A 134 0.59 16.15 -0.33
CA GLY A 134 1.21 16.65 -1.56
C GLY A 134 2.15 15.64 -2.21
N GLY A 135 3.04 15.01 -1.43
CA GLY A 135 3.92 13.96 -1.92
C GLY A 135 3.16 12.72 -2.42
N ALA A 136 2.11 12.31 -1.72
CA ALA A 136 1.27 11.19 -2.13
C ALA A 136 0.53 11.46 -3.45
N SER A 137 0.03 12.69 -3.64
CA SER A 137 -0.52 13.13 -4.92
C SER A 137 0.52 13.07 -6.05
N THR A 138 1.77 13.45 -5.79
CA THR A 138 2.88 13.29 -6.75
C THR A 138 3.11 11.84 -7.10
N VAL A 139 3.24 10.94 -6.12
CA VAL A 139 3.44 9.49 -6.34
C VAL A 139 2.30 8.92 -7.20
N ALA A 140 1.05 9.24 -6.89
CA ALA A 140 -0.10 8.80 -7.68
C ALA A 140 -0.05 9.34 -9.12
N GLY A 141 0.37 10.60 -9.29
CA GLY A 141 0.64 11.19 -10.61
C GLY A 141 1.71 10.42 -11.38
N SER A 142 2.87 10.18 -10.77
CA SER A 142 3.97 9.40 -11.37
C SER A 142 3.50 8.03 -11.84
N VAL A 143 2.73 7.30 -11.02
CA VAL A 143 2.18 5.98 -11.38
C VAL A 143 1.25 6.08 -12.59
N LYS A 144 0.38 7.10 -12.65
CA LYS A 144 -0.52 7.32 -13.77
C LYS A 144 0.22 7.66 -15.07
N ASP A 145 1.25 8.49 -14.96
CA ASP A 145 1.93 9.07 -16.11
C ASP A 145 2.97 8.09 -16.70
N ILE A 146 3.63 7.29 -15.85
CA ILE A 146 4.64 6.31 -16.28
C ILE A 146 3.99 4.99 -16.74
N LEU A 147 2.88 4.57 -16.12
CA LEU A 147 2.15 3.38 -16.58
C LEU A 147 1.13 3.80 -17.67
N GLU A 148 1.64 4.06 -18.88
CA GLU A 148 0.87 4.69 -19.96
C GLU A 148 -0.34 3.87 -20.43
N ASP A 149 -0.18 2.54 -20.49
CA ASP A 149 -1.11 1.56 -21.07
C ASP A 149 -2.14 0.99 -20.06
N LEU A 150 -2.34 1.64 -18.92
CA LEU A 150 -3.33 1.17 -17.94
C LEU A 150 -4.75 1.18 -18.50
N ALA A 151 -5.52 0.16 -18.11
CA ALA A 151 -6.95 0.10 -18.39
C ALA A 151 -7.67 1.38 -17.91
N PRO A 152 -8.71 1.88 -18.61
CA PRO A 152 -9.40 3.12 -18.26
C PRO A 152 -9.92 3.15 -16.82
N TYR A 153 -10.40 2.02 -16.31
CA TYR A 153 -10.84 1.88 -14.91
C TYR A 153 -9.72 2.23 -13.92
N THR A 154 -8.53 1.67 -14.12
CA THR A 154 -7.36 1.87 -13.25
C THR A 154 -6.82 3.28 -13.38
N LYS A 155 -6.66 3.80 -14.61
CA LYS A 155 -6.19 5.17 -14.85
C LYS A 155 -7.11 6.23 -14.23
N ASN A 156 -8.42 6.02 -14.32
CA ASN A 156 -9.42 6.88 -13.69
C ASN A 156 -9.39 6.76 -12.17
N GLY A 157 -9.24 5.56 -11.62
CA GLY A 157 -9.10 5.37 -10.17
C GLY A 157 -7.87 6.06 -9.59
N ILE A 158 -6.72 6.01 -10.27
CA ILE A 158 -5.52 6.77 -9.87
C ILE A 158 -5.79 8.29 -9.92
N THR A 159 -6.48 8.76 -10.98
CA THR A 159 -6.83 10.18 -11.12
C THR A 159 -7.68 10.66 -9.96
N LEU A 160 -8.76 9.93 -9.62
CA LEU A 160 -9.62 10.27 -8.48
C LEU A 160 -8.86 10.22 -7.15
N PHE A 161 -7.93 9.27 -7.00
CA PHE A 161 -7.12 9.17 -5.79
C PHE A 161 -6.13 10.33 -5.64
N LYS A 162 -5.51 10.75 -6.73
CA LYS A 162 -4.71 11.97 -6.78
C LYS A 162 -5.54 13.20 -6.41
N GLU A 163 -6.71 13.36 -7.01
CA GLU A 163 -7.63 14.49 -6.74
C GLU A 163 -8.07 14.53 -5.28
N LEU A 164 -8.39 13.37 -4.68
CA LEU A 164 -8.72 13.28 -3.25
C LEU A 164 -7.59 13.84 -2.36
N MET A 165 -6.34 13.53 -2.69
CA MET A 165 -5.17 14.04 -1.97
C MET A 165 -4.95 15.53 -2.22
N ASP A 166 -5.23 16.01 -3.43
CA ASP A 166 -5.15 17.43 -3.79
C ASP A 166 -6.22 18.26 -3.06
N ILE A 167 -7.46 17.80 -2.99
CA ILE A 167 -8.52 18.46 -2.21
C ILE A 167 -8.10 18.51 -0.73
N SER A 168 -7.66 17.38 -0.18
CA SER A 168 -7.34 17.27 1.25
C SER A 168 -6.11 18.08 1.67
N LYS A 169 -5.22 18.45 0.74
CA LYS A 169 -4.04 19.29 1.04
C LYS A 169 -4.32 20.79 0.89
N GLU A 170 -5.38 21.21 0.22
CA GLU A 170 -5.68 22.63 -0.01
C GLU A 170 -6.27 23.32 1.23
N PHE A 171 -7.08 22.59 1.99
CA PHE A 171 -7.63 23.03 3.27
C PHE A 171 -6.85 22.41 4.41
#